data_AF-A0A9E0U6L3-F1
#
_entry.id   AF-A0A9E0U6L3-F1
#
_cell.length_a   1.000
_cell.length_b   1.000
_cell.length_c   1.000
_cell.angle_alpha   90.00
_cell.angle_beta   90.00
_cell.angle_gamma   90.00
#
_symmetry.space_group_name_H-M   'P 1'
#
loop_
_entity.id
_entity.type
_entity.pdbx_description
1 polymer ?
#
loop_
_entity_poly.entity_id
_entity_poly.type
_entity_poly.pdbx_seq_one_letter_code
_entity_poly.pdbx_strand_id
1 'polypeptide(L)' 'MWFVERLKNIPIGTKKSGFRTESDSMGDIEVPAGHYWGAQTQRSLLHFSIADDLMPKQVYH' A
#
# COMPACT_ATOMS: atom_id res chain seq x y z
N MET A 1 2.56 4.28 -30.22
CA MET A 1 1.60 3.50 -29.41
C MET A 1 1.80 3.91 -27.98
N TRP A 2 0.87 4.71 -27.46
CA TRP A 2 1.00 5.51 -26.25
C TRP A 2 0.17 4.87 -25.14
N PHE A 3 0.79 4.26 -24.11
CA PHE A 3 0.04 3.78 -22.93
C PHE A 3 0.87 3.58 -21.65
N VAL A 4 1.76 4.51 -21.25
CA VAL A 4 2.45 4.40 -19.94
C VAL A 4 2.55 5.74 -19.18
N GLU A 5 1.52 6.59 -19.24
CA GLU A 5 1.59 7.92 -18.59
C GLU A 5 0.36 8.29 -17.73
N ARG A 6 -0.47 7.31 -17.29
CA ARG A 6 -1.75 7.61 -16.60
C ARG A 6 -1.89 7.18 -15.14
N LEU A 7 -0.86 6.64 -14.48
CA LEU A 7 -1.03 6.00 -13.17
C LEU A 7 -0.33 6.66 -11.96
N LYS A 8 0.29 7.84 -12.09
CA LYS A 8 1.22 8.32 -11.04
C LYS A 8 0.75 9.44 -10.10
N ASN A 9 -0.51 9.89 -10.10
CA ASN A 9 -0.93 10.99 -9.22
C ASN A 9 -2.29 10.78 -8.54
N ILE A 10 -2.47 9.67 -7.82
CA ILE A 10 -3.51 9.64 -6.80
C ILE A 10 -2.91 10.25 -5.53
N PRO A 11 -3.37 11.44 -5.07
CA PRO A 11 -2.87 12.03 -3.84
C PRO A 11 -3.22 11.10 -2.66
N ILE A 12 -2.22 10.71 -1.89
CA ILE A 12 -2.35 9.84 -0.71
C ILE A 12 -3.06 10.62 0.41
N GLY A 13 -4.05 9.99 1.07
CA GLY A 13 -4.64 10.59 2.27
C GLY A 13 -5.78 9.78 2.86
N THR A 14 -5.97 9.86 4.18
CA THR A 14 -6.99 9.09 4.93
C THR A 14 -8.44 9.26 4.46
N LYS A 15 -8.74 10.31 3.68
CA LYS A 15 -10.06 10.56 3.08
C LYS A 15 -10.18 10.08 1.63
N LYS A 16 -9.23 9.31 1.12
CA LYS A 16 -9.19 8.88 -0.30
C LYS A 16 -9.66 7.44 -0.46
N SER A 17 -10.44 7.22 -1.50
CA SER A 17 -10.95 5.91 -1.93
C SER A 17 -10.25 5.44 -3.20
N GLY A 18 -10.17 4.12 -3.41
CA GLY A 18 -9.55 3.51 -4.58
C GLY A 18 -8.19 2.88 -4.27
N PHE A 19 -7.52 2.40 -5.32
CA PHE A 19 -6.23 1.73 -5.24
C PHE A 19 -5.19 2.48 -6.07
N ARG A 20 -3.95 2.49 -5.59
CA ARG A 20 -2.75 2.87 -6.34
C ARG A 20 -1.91 1.63 -6.57
N THR A 21 -1.22 1.58 -7.70
CA THR A 21 -0.26 0.51 -7.98
C THR A 21 1.11 0.93 -7.45
N GLU A 22 1.65 0.16 -6.53
CA GLU A 22 3.02 0.30 -6.03
C GLU A 22 3.86 -0.88 -6.52
N SER A 23 5.18 -0.70 -6.61
CA SER A 23 6.10 -1.73 -7.12
C SER A 23 7.20 -2.00 -6.12
N ASP A 24 7.53 -3.28 -5.91
CA ASP A 24 8.70 -3.74 -5.15
C ASP A 24 9.53 -4.72 -6.00
N SER A 25 10.61 -5.30 -5.45
CA SER A 25 11.44 -6.28 -6.18
C SER A 25 10.70 -7.56 -6.58
N MET A 26 9.49 -7.78 -6.05
CA MET A 26 8.62 -8.92 -6.37
C MET A 26 7.51 -8.55 -7.36
N GLY A 27 7.49 -7.30 -7.85
CA GLY A 27 6.57 -6.81 -8.86
C GLY A 27 5.53 -5.82 -8.32
N ASP A 28 4.46 -5.64 -9.10
CA ASP A 28 3.42 -4.65 -8.81
C ASP A 28 2.38 -5.19 -7.82
N ILE A 29 1.83 -4.30 -6.99
CA ILE A 29 0.79 -4.60 -6.01
C ILE A 29 -0.17 -3.42 -5.84
N GLU A 30 -1.46 -3.72 -5.66
CA GLU A 30 -2.48 -2.72 -5.37
C GLU A 30 -2.46 -2.34 -3.88
N VAL A 31 -2.28 -1.05 -3.61
CA VAL A 31 -2.30 -0.46 -2.28
C VAL A 31 -3.49 0.51 -2.17
N PRO A 32 -4.33 0.43 -1.13
CA PRO A 32 -5.43 1.38 -0.98
C PRO A 32 -4.92 2.83 -0.86
N ALA A 33 -5.50 3.75 -1.62
CA ALA A 33 -5.12 5.17 -1.64
C ALA A 33 -5.38 5.90 -0.31
N GLY A 34 -6.24 5.32 0.55
CA GLY A 34 -6.55 5.80 1.89
C GLY A 34 -5.44 5.59 2.92
N HIS A 35 -4.39 4.84 2.57
CA HIS A 35 -3.31 4.47 3.47
C HIS A 35 -1.96 4.99 3.00
N TYR A 36 -1.10 5.32 3.96
CA TYR A 36 0.22 5.91 3.70
C TYR A 36 1.33 4.89 3.44
N TRP A 37 1.11 3.60 3.74
CA TRP A 37 2.12 2.55 3.53
C TRP A 37 2.26 2.16 2.04
N GLY A 38 3.38 1.54 1.67
CA GLY A 38 3.72 1.16 0.29
C GLY A 38 3.63 -0.34 -0.01
N ALA A 39 4.27 -0.77 -1.10
CA ALA A 39 4.22 -2.14 -1.63
C ALA A 39 4.65 -3.21 -0.62
N GLN A 40 5.81 -3.06 0.03
CA GLN A 40 6.34 -4.06 0.95
C GLN A 40 5.43 -4.30 2.15
N THR A 41 4.89 -3.23 2.74
CA THR A 41 3.93 -3.32 3.84
C THR A 41 2.63 -3.96 3.39
N GLN A 42 2.12 -3.59 2.20
CA GLN A 42 0.93 -4.22 1.63
C GLN A 42 1.12 -5.73 1.41
N ARG A 43 2.27 -6.14 0.86
CA ARG A 43 2.60 -7.55 0.66
C ARG A 43 2.74 -8.28 1.99
N SER A 44 3.28 -7.62 3.00
CA SER A 44 3.37 -8.18 4.35
C SER A 44 1.97 -8.38 4.95
N LEU A 45 1.05 -7.43 4.78
CA LEU A 45 -0.34 -7.58 5.21
C LEU A 45 -1.06 -8.74 4.50
N LEU A 46 -0.76 -9.03 3.23
CA LEU A 46 -1.34 -10.18 2.53
C LEU A 46 -0.80 -11.52 3.04
N HIS A 47 0.46 -11.60 3.43
CA HIS A 47 1.11 -12.87 3.79
C HIS A 47 1.19 -13.13 5.30
N PHE A 48 1.16 -12.08 6.11
CA PHE A 48 1.38 -12.14 7.56
C PHE A 48 0.23 -11.51 8.36
N SER A 49 -0.98 -11.42 7.78
CA SER A 49 -2.22 -11.10 8.52
C SER A 49 -2.70 -12.31 9.33
N ILE A 50 -1.86 -12.75 10.28
CA ILE A 50 -2.10 -13.90 11.14
C ILE A 50 -2.43 -13.38 12.53
N ALA A 51 -3.63 -13.72 13.02
CA ALA A 51 -4.19 -13.24 14.29
C ALA A 51 -4.46 -11.73 14.36
N ASP A 52 -5.12 -11.30 15.44
CA ASP A 52 -5.54 -9.90 15.67
C ASP A 52 -4.53 -9.09 16.51
N ASP A 53 -3.34 -9.64 16.78
CA ASP A 53 -2.32 -8.97 17.58
C ASP A 53 -1.56 -7.95 16.71
N LEU A 54 -1.87 -6.67 16.92
CA LEU A 54 -1.21 -5.57 16.25
C LEU A 54 0.07 -5.20 17.01
N MET A 55 1.06 -4.68 16.27
CA MET A 55 2.27 -4.15 16.92
C MET A 55 1.90 -3.15 18.03
N PRO A 56 2.46 -3.30 19.25
CA PRO A 56 2.14 -2.41 20.34
C PRO A 56 2.62 -0.99 20.04
N LYS A 57 1.84 0.01 20.48
CA LYS A 57 2.13 1.44 20.22
C LYS A 57 3.53 1.85 20.64
N GLN A 58 4.06 1.30 21.75
CA GLN A 58 5.40 1.62 22.23
C GLN A 58 6.53 1.25 21.25
N VAL A 59 6.26 0.42 20.25
CA VAL A 59 7.27 -0.03 19.28
C VAL A 59 7.39 0.94 18.09
N TYR A 60 6.35 1.72 17.80
CA TYR A 60 6.30 2.58 16.60
C TYR A 60 5.94 4.05 16.85
N HIS A 61 5.66 4.43 18.11
CA HIS A 61 5.50 5.83 18.55
C HIS A 61 6.82 6.36 19.10
#